data_AF-A0A8B8FNQ5-F1
#
_entry.id   AF-A0A8B8FNQ5-F1
#
_cell.length_a   1.000
_cell.length_b   1.000
_cell.length_c   1.000
_cell.angle_alpha   90.00
_cell.angle_beta   90.00
_cell.angle_gamma   90.00
#
_symmetry.space_group_name_H-M   'P 1'
#
loop_
_entity.id
_entity.type
_entity.pdbx_description
1 polymer ?
#
loop_
_entity_poly.entity_id
_entity_poly.type
_entity_poly.pdbx_seq_one_letter_code
_entity_poly.pdbx_strand_id
1 'polypeptide(L)'
;MLNSGLLPLYFIIRFAVGPNGVISGDKKIPKECFVKHCDQRRKYPVLYKLEFQAAVKVETHSCRHATKPNNKEKNQNPKCIAYDYNRVVLDQLPDVPDSDYINASYVDSLLKPNAYIVTQGPTENTVNDFWRMIWQENACCIVMLTKTFDFIKVMCIQYWPSAKVNSENYGDLNISVLHEEELANFHIRTIQVVKKQGTNEEETRTLLQFHYTEWPCHTCPFSNAILEFRRRMRAVVGSRLQHDSPIVVHCNDGGGRSGVYLSIDANLELAEEEDCYDVFGYLKTLRQSRKGMVETLNQYKFIYDTLEEFVLCGFSWFPVKELSQKLKQKSMKDPETKLNEYQREYQQICKMTPRFTIGDCAGGHRGDNREKNRDVLIVPPDNFRPYLTSFQGNTFTDYINAVFVDGYTKPREYIVTEWPIKHTPGDFWSLVYDYECSAVVVLCLPPRDSQQYPPFWPEGRHSKKYGPVFTIDHISHNHYANIKTWLFRINKKIVSLTELMAGVKAPPRTVQLFQLTCWPMGHRVPTSTNSLVELMNMVERWRQRIDYGPVVVVSHDGRGRCGVYCSANACIEQVIQHGEVDVFQAVKTVRRHRPQLIENMTEYKYCYDLVLHYVLHYLNKDQKEKK
;
A
#
# COMPACT_ATOMS: atom_id res chain seq x y z
N MET A 1 2.55 27.00 -29.99
CA MET A 1 3.43 26.23 -30.88
C MET A 1 3.32 24.75 -30.49
N LEU A 2 2.70 23.96 -31.37
CA LEU A 2 2.57 22.51 -31.23
C LEU A 2 3.97 21.89 -31.40
N ASN A 3 4.58 21.45 -30.30
CA ASN A 3 5.78 20.61 -30.37
C ASN A 3 5.36 19.26 -30.97
N SER A 4 5.57 19.09 -32.27
CA SER A 4 5.61 17.78 -32.90
C SER A 4 6.58 16.91 -32.11
N GLY A 5 6.11 15.86 -31.43
CA GLY A 5 6.91 14.91 -30.65
C GLY A 5 7.91 14.07 -31.46
N LEU A 6 8.39 14.60 -32.58
CA LEU A 6 9.43 14.03 -33.43
C LEU A 6 10.78 14.49 -32.91
N LEU A 7 11.56 13.56 -32.37
CA LEU A 7 12.99 13.76 -32.19
C LEU A 7 13.62 14.01 -33.57
N PRO A 8 14.51 15.00 -33.73
CA PRO A 8 15.31 15.13 -34.95
C PRO A 8 16.02 13.79 -35.22
N LEU A 9 16.04 13.34 -36.47
CA LEU A 9 16.62 12.05 -36.88
C LEU A 9 18.08 11.90 -36.36
N TYR A 10 18.82 13.01 -36.32
CA TYR A 10 20.17 13.09 -35.76
C TYR A 10 20.26 12.73 -34.26
N PHE A 11 19.26 13.12 -33.46
CA PHE A 11 19.17 12.76 -32.04
C PHE A 11 18.83 11.27 -31.87
N ILE A 12 17.93 10.72 -32.69
CA ILE A 12 17.61 9.29 -32.66
C ILE A 12 18.86 8.46 -32.95
N ILE A 13 19.65 8.84 -33.96
CA ILE A 13 20.87 8.12 -34.35
C ILE A 13 21.94 8.18 -33.24
N ARG A 14 22.16 9.34 -32.60
CA ARG A 14 23.15 9.49 -31.52
C ARG A 14 22.81 8.74 -30.23
N PHE A 15 21.53 8.54 -29.94
CA PHE A 15 21.05 7.86 -28.73
C PHE A 15 20.78 6.37 -28.94
N ALA A 16 20.31 5.97 -30.13
CA ALA A 16 20.14 4.57 -30.51
C ALA A 16 21.46 3.90 -30.85
N VAL A 17 22.51 4.67 -31.18
CA VAL A 17 23.79 4.15 -31.62
C VAL A 17 24.87 5.07 -31.05
N GLY A 18 25.50 4.65 -29.95
CA GLY A 18 26.78 5.22 -29.52
C GLY A 18 27.83 5.09 -30.63
N PRO A 19 28.99 5.75 -30.50
CA PRO A 19 30.01 5.80 -31.57
C PRO A 19 30.44 4.44 -32.15
N ASN A 20 30.14 3.33 -31.45
CA ASN A 20 30.50 1.97 -31.80
C ASN A 20 29.31 1.07 -32.23
N GLY A 21 28.12 1.60 -32.52
CA GLY A 21 27.00 0.72 -32.91
C GLY A 21 26.05 0.28 -31.78
N VAL A 22 26.35 0.65 -30.53
CA VAL A 22 25.67 0.13 -29.32
C VAL A 22 24.60 1.11 -28.83
N ILE A 23 23.39 0.64 -28.56
CA ILE A 23 22.31 1.45 -27.95
C ILE A 23 22.83 2.05 -26.64
N SER A 24 22.65 3.36 -26.43
CA SER A 24 23.16 4.09 -25.25
C SER A 24 22.59 3.63 -23.88
N GLY A 25 21.82 2.54 -23.84
CA GLY A 25 21.25 1.93 -22.64
C GLY A 25 22.24 1.09 -21.82
N ASP A 26 23.36 0.64 -22.38
CA ASP A 26 24.33 -0.23 -21.68
C ASP A 26 25.25 0.52 -20.67
N LYS A 27 24.98 1.80 -20.37
CA LYS A 27 25.77 2.57 -19.39
C LYS A 27 24.99 2.83 -18.11
N LYS A 28 25.60 2.46 -16.99
CA LYS A 28 25.18 2.86 -15.64
C LYS A 28 24.97 4.38 -15.57
N ILE A 29 23.89 4.80 -14.92
CA ILE A 29 23.46 6.20 -14.82
C ILE A 29 23.80 6.71 -13.43
N PRO A 30 24.63 7.75 -13.27
CA PRO A 30 24.90 8.35 -11.97
C PRO A 30 23.61 8.84 -11.30
N LYS A 31 23.48 8.60 -10.00
CA LYS A 31 22.30 8.94 -9.18
C LYS A 31 21.91 10.41 -9.28
N GLU A 32 22.89 11.31 -9.31
CA GLU A 32 22.69 12.76 -9.48
C GLU A 32 22.02 13.14 -10.81
N CYS A 33 22.24 12.34 -11.85
CA CYS A 33 21.68 12.54 -13.18
C CYS A 33 20.36 11.79 -13.40
N PHE A 34 19.96 10.92 -12.47
CA PHE A 34 18.86 9.99 -12.66
C PHE A 34 17.50 10.70 -12.83
N VAL A 35 17.22 11.73 -12.04
CA VAL A 35 15.98 12.52 -12.17
C VAL A 35 15.87 13.16 -13.56
N LYS A 36 16.96 13.79 -14.05
CA LYS A 36 17.00 14.38 -15.40
C LYS A 36 16.82 13.33 -16.49
N HIS A 37 17.35 12.13 -16.25
CA HIS A 37 17.24 10.98 -17.14
C HIS A 37 15.80 10.45 -17.24
N CYS A 38 15.06 10.43 -16.12
CA CYS A 38 13.63 10.11 -16.08
C CYS A 38 12.78 11.21 -16.74
N ASP A 39 13.07 12.48 -16.48
CA ASP A 39 12.42 13.62 -17.14
C ASP A 39 12.52 13.55 -18.67
N GLN A 40 13.70 13.20 -19.18
CA GLN A 40 13.92 13.05 -20.62
C GLN A 40 13.03 11.95 -21.22
N ARG A 41 12.86 10.81 -20.54
CA ARG A 41 12.02 9.71 -21.02
C ARG A 41 10.53 9.99 -20.87
N ARG A 42 10.12 10.74 -19.84
CA ARG A 42 8.75 11.26 -19.75
C ARG A 42 8.44 12.23 -20.88
N LYS A 43 9.40 13.09 -21.26
CA LYS A 43 9.26 13.99 -22.41
C LYS A 43 9.23 13.25 -23.75
N TYR A 44 9.99 12.16 -23.89
CA TYR A 44 10.04 11.34 -25.10
C TYR A 44 9.69 9.88 -24.81
N PRO A 45 8.38 9.52 -24.67
CA PRO A 45 7.95 8.17 -24.28
C PRO A 45 8.40 7.05 -25.22
N VAL A 46 8.78 7.39 -26.46
CA VAL A 46 9.36 6.43 -27.42
C VAL A 46 10.66 5.80 -26.91
N LEU A 47 11.42 6.51 -26.09
CA LEU A 47 12.67 5.99 -25.51
C LEU A 47 12.42 4.78 -24.62
N TYR A 48 11.43 4.85 -23.73
CA TYR A 48 11.01 3.70 -22.92
C TYR A 48 10.65 2.49 -23.79
N LYS A 49 9.94 2.73 -24.91
CA LYS A 49 9.51 1.65 -25.81
C LYS A 49 10.72 1.01 -26.51
N LEU A 50 11.65 1.82 -27.01
CA LEU A 50 12.85 1.34 -27.70
C LEU A 50 13.76 0.55 -26.75
N GLU A 51 14.00 1.08 -25.54
CA GLU A 51 14.78 0.40 -24.50
C GLU A 51 14.14 -0.93 -24.11
N PHE A 52 12.85 -0.93 -23.80
CA PHE A 52 12.14 -2.16 -23.45
C PHE A 52 12.19 -3.21 -24.58
N GLN A 53 11.96 -2.80 -25.83
CA GLN A 53 12.03 -3.70 -26.98
C GLN A 53 13.44 -4.24 -27.23
N ALA A 54 14.47 -3.44 -27.00
CA ALA A 54 15.86 -3.87 -27.11
C ALA A 54 16.24 -4.84 -25.99
N ALA A 55 15.86 -4.54 -24.74
CA ALA A 55 16.18 -5.37 -23.58
C ALA A 55 15.46 -6.73 -23.58
N VAL A 56 14.28 -6.83 -24.21
CA VAL A 56 13.54 -8.09 -24.34
C VAL A 56 14.05 -8.96 -25.52
N LYS A 57 14.78 -8.37 -26.48
CA LYS A 57 15.44 -9.11 -27.57
C LYS A 57 16.73 -9.76 -27.06
N VAL A 58 16.57 -10.86 -26.36
CA VAL A 58 17.67 -11.69 -25.85
C VAL A 58 17.60 -13.08 -26.47
N GLU A 59 18.76 -13.67 -26.75
CA GLU A 59 18.85 -15.09 -27.11
C GLU A 59 18.25 -15.97 -26.00
N THR A 60 17.32 -16.85 -26.37
CA THR A 60 16.69 -17.75 -25.42
C THR A 60 17.53 -19.01 -25.24
N HIS A 61 17.76 -19.40 -23.99
CA HIS A 61 18.44 -20.66 -23.67
C HIS A 61 17.49 -21.86 -23.70
N SER A 62 18.04 -23.07 -23.61
CA SER A 62 17.27 -24.31 -23.62
C SER A 62 16.39 -24.46 -22.36
N CYS A 63 15.22 -25.07 -22.52
CA CYS A 63 14.26 -25.34 -21.44
C CYS A 63 13.84 -26.82 -21.44
N ARG A 64 14.75 -27.74 -21.78
CA ARG A 64 14.46 -29.15 -22.03
C ARG A 64 13.77 -29.80 -20.83
N HIS A 65 14.25 -29.56 -19.61
CA HIS A 65 13.67 -30.13 -18.38
C HIS A 65 12.25 -29.63 -18.14
N ALA A 66 12.03 -28.32 -18.29
CA ALA A 66 10.71 -27.71 -18.13
C ALA A 66 9.69 -28.22 -19.14
N THR A 67 10.14 -28.64 -20.34
CA THR A 67 9.28 -29.14 -21.41
C THR A 67 9.04 -30.65 -21.39
N LYS A 68 9.65 -31.41 -20.48
CA LYS A 68 9.41 -32.85 -20.34
C LYS A 68 7.92 -33.13 -20.06
N PRO A 69 7.34 -34.24 -20.57
CA PRO A 69 5.92 -34.57 -20.36
C PRO A 69 5.49 -34.49 -18.89
N ASN A 70 6.26 -35.09 -17.98
CA ASN A 70 5.97 -35.13 -16.55
C ASN A 70 6.07 -33.75 -15.85
N ASN A 71 6.79 -32.80 -16.44
CA ASN A 71 7.04 -31.48 -15.85
C ASN A 71 6.12 -30.40 -16.40
N LYS A 72 5.40 -30.65 -17.50
CA LYS A 72 4.50 -29.66 -18.11
C LYS A 72 3.42 -29.20 -17.13
N GLU A 73 2.86 -30.12 -16.35
CA GLU A 73 1.81 -29.83 -15.37
C GLU A 73 2.33 -29.09 -14.12
N LYS A 74 3.66 -29.15 -13.88
CA LYS A 74 4.32 -28.37 -12.82
C LYS A 74 4.49 -26.89 -13.20
N ASN A 75 4.21 -26.51 -14.45
CA ASN A 75 4.35 -25.13 -14.94
C ASN A 75 3.00 -24.41 -15.01
N GLN A 76 2.82 -23.36 -14.21
CA GLN A 76 1.57 -22.59 -14.20
C GLN A 76 1.39 -21.72 -15.47
N ASN A 77 2.50 -21.23 -16.03
CA ASN A 77 2.51 -20.45 -17.27
C ASN A 77 3.59 -20.99 -18.22
N PRO A 78 3.23 -21.65 -19.34
CA PRO A 78 4.22 -22.18 -20.29
C PRO A 78 5.13 -21.12 -20.92
N LYS A 79 4.75 -19.84 -20.87
CA LYS A 79 5.58 -18.72 -21.35
C LYS A 79 6.63 -18.27 -20.32
N CYS A 80 6.51 -18.70 -19.07
CA CYS A 80 7.39 -18.34 -17.96
C CYS A 80 7.95 -19.61 -17.30
N ILE A 81 8.97 -20.18 -17.93
CA ILE A 81 9.63 -21.43 -17.51
C ILE A 81 11.12 -21.21 -17.31
N ALA A 82 11.72 -22.02 -16.44
CA ALA A 82 13.15 -21.99 -16.14
C ALA A 82 14.01 -22.40 -17.36
N TYR A 83 15.18 -21.78 -17.50
CA TYR A 83 16.22 -22.26 -18.41
C TYR A 83 17.02 -23.38 -17.76
N ASP A 84 17.57 -24.29 -18.57
CA ASP A 84 18.26 -25.48 -18.06
C ASP A 84 19.54 -25.16 -17.28
N TYR A 85 20.27 -24.10 -17.66
CA TYR A 85 21.61 -23.80 -17.14
C TYR A 85 21.61 -23.20 -15.73
N ASN A 86 20.50 -22.59 -15.31
CA ASN A 86 20.36 -21.93 -14.01
C ASN A 86 19.06 -22.30 -13.28
N ARG A 87 18.40 -23.40 -13.67
CA ARG A 87 17.26 -23.92 -12.90
C ARG A 87 17.71 -24.37 -11.52
N VAL A 88 16.82 -24.27 -10.55
CA VAL A 88 17.01 -24.98 -9.27
C VAL A 88 16.77 -26.47 -9.51
N VAL A 89 17.66 -27.32 -8.99
CA VAL A 89 17.60 -28.77 -9.14
C VAL A 89 17.32 -29.37 -7.77
N LEU A 90 16.17 -30.01 -7.60
CA LEU A 90 15.83 -30.68 -6.35
C LEU A 90 16.50 -32.05 -6.25
N ASP A 91 16.79 -32.49 -5.03
CA ASP A 91 17.21 -33.86 -4.75
C ASP A 91 16.18 -34.86 -5.29
N GLN A 92 16.61 -35.88 -6.04
CA GLN A 92 15.68 -36.85 -6.62
C GLN A 92 15.00 -37.68 -5.54
N LEU A 93 13.68 -37.80 -5.64
CA LEU A 93 12.90 -38.71 -4.82
C LEU A 93 12.94 -40.12 -5.42
N PRO A 94 13.09 -41.17 -4.58
CA PRO A 94 12.99 -42.56 -5.03
C PRO A 94 11.67 -42.82 -5.75
N ASP A 95 11.72 -43.55 -6.86
CA ASP A 95 10.56 -44.01 -7.64
C ASP A 95 9.65 -42.90 -8.22
N VAL A 96 10.04 -41.63 -8.13
CA VAL A 96 9.31 -40.50 -8.74
C VAL A 96 10.14 -39.91 -9.88
N PRO A 97 9.79 -40.18 -11.16
CA PRO A 97 10.52 -39.65 -12.30
C PRO A 97 10.42 -38.12 -12.37
N ASP A 98 11.51 -37.47 -12.77
CA ASP A 98 11.60 -36.01 -12.91
C ASP A 98 11.23 -35.23 -11.62
N SER A 99 11.45 -35.85 -10.45
CA SER A 99 11.26 -35.25 -9.12
C SER A 99 12.31 -34.18 -8.78
N ASP A 100 13.31 -34.00 -9.63
CA ASP A 100 14.35 -32.96 -9.56
C ASP A 100 13.89 -31.61 -10.11
N TYR A 101 12.71 -31.57 -10.75
CA TYR A 101 12.22 -30.36 -11.41
C TYR A 101 11.25 -29.56 -10.54
N ILE A 102 11.59 -28.29 -10.38
CA ILE A 102 10.71 -27.20 -9.96
C ILE A 102 10.89 -26.02 -10.93
N ASN A 103 9.82 -25.26 -11.21
CA ASN A 103 9.91 -24.08 -12.08
C ASN A 103 10.51 -22.87 -11.34
N ALA A 104 11.80 -22.96 -11.02
CA ALA A 104 12.58 -21.92 -10.36
C ALA A 104 13.93 -21.71 -11.04
N SER A 105 14.48 -20.50 -10.94
CA SER A 105 15.77 -20.12 -11.52
C SER A 105 16.59 -19.31 -10.53
N TYR A 106 17.90 -19.59 -10.43
CA TYR A 106 18.83 -18.68 -9.78
C TYR A 106 19.01 -17.42 -10.62
N VAL A 107 18.97 -16.27 -9.95
CA VAL A 107 19.09 -14.95 -10.57
C VAL A 107 20.06 -14.11 -9.76
N ASP A 108 20.99 -13.48 -10.45
CA ASP A 108 21.98 -12.58 -9.86
C ASP A 108 21.33 -11.24 -9.47
N SER A 109 21.85 -10.60 -8.42
CA SER A 109 21.68 -9.15 -8.25
C SER A 109 22.70 -8.41 -9.11
N LEU A 110 22.73 -7.08 -9.02
CA LEU A 110 23.77 -6.28 -9.68
C LEU A 110 25.14 -6.41 -9.00
N LEU A 111 25.17 -6.85 -7.74
CA LEU A 111 26.38 -6.93 -6.92
C LEU A 111 26.73 -8.35 -6.45
N LYS A 112 25.75 -9.26 -6.38
CA LYS A 112 25.93 -10.60 -5.83
C LYS A 112 25.41 -11.69 -6.80
N PRO A 113 26.24 -12.71 -7.13
CA PRO A 113 25.76 -13.86 -7.90
C PRO A 113 24.78 -14.70 -7.07
N ASN A 114 23.80 -15.32 -7.74
CA ASN A 114 22.76 -16.16 -7.13
C ASN A 114 22.09 -15.53 -5.90
N ALA A 115 21.92 -14.20 -5.92
CA ALA A 115 21.29 -13.46 -4.81
C ALA A 115 19.84 -13.87 -4.59
N TYR A 116 19.15 -14.27 -5.67
CA TYR A 116 17.74 -14.62 -5.65
C TYR A 116 17.48 -16.00 -6.26
N ILE A 117 16.43 -16.63 -5.77
CA ILE A 117 15.72 -17.70 -6.49
C ILE A 117 14.37 -17.15 -6.93
N VAL A 118 14.12 -17.10 -8.23
CA VAL A 118 12.84 -16.65 -8.78
C VAL A 118 12.02 -17.86 -9.20
N THR A 119 10.80 -17.99 -8.66
CA THR A 119 9.91 -19.12 -8.91
C THR A 119 8.46 -18.70 -9.17
N GLN A 120 7.66 -19.61 -9.71
CA GLN A 120 6.21 -19.42 -9.82
C GLN A 120 5.50 -19.53 -8.46
N GLY A 121 4.26 -19.07 -8.38
CA GLY A 121 3.38 -19.36 -7.25
C GLY A 121 3.18 -20.87 -7.13
N PRO A 122 3.30 -21.46 -5.92
CA PRO A 122 2.99 -22.86 -5.73
C PRO A 122 1.55 -23.19 -6.15
N THR A 123 1.41 -24.34 -6.80
CA THR A 123 0.12 -24.98 -7.12
C THR A 123 -0.10 -26.14 -6.17
N GLU A 124 -1.31 -26.70 -6.14
CA GLU A 124 -1.63 -27.89 -5.33
C GLU A 124 -0.64 -29.04 -5.58
N ASN A 125 -0.21 -29.22 -6.82
CA ASN A 125 0.72 -30.29 -7.20
C ASN A 125 2.20 -29.98 -6.90
N THR A 126 2.55 -28.71 -6.66
CA THR A 126 3.96 -28.28 -6.55
C THR A 126 4.31 -27.67 -5.20
N VAL A 127 3.39 -27.62 -4.24
CA VAL A 127 3.66 -27.02 -2.92
C VAL A 127 4.67 -27.79 -2.09
N ASN A 128 4.66 -29.13 -2.19
CA ASN A 128 5.67 -29.96 -1.54
C ASN A 128 7.06 -29.73 -2.17
N ASP A 129 7.13 -29.64 -3.50
CA ASP A 129 8.37 -29.31 -4.22
C ASP A 129 8.88 -27.91 -3.84
N PHE A 130 7.98 -26.95 -3.64
CA PHE A 130 8.32 -25.60 -3.17
C PHE A 130 8.96 -25.64 -1.79
N TRP A 131 8.35 -26.30 -0.80
CA TRP A 131 8.94 -26.40 0.53
C TRP A 131 10.24 -27.20 0.57
N ARG A 132 10.36 -28.26 -0.25
CA ARG A 132 11.63 -28.97 -0.48
C ARG A 132 12.71 -28.02 -0.98
N MET A 133 12.40 -27.16 -1.95
CA MET A 133 13.31 -26.13 -2.46
C MET A 133 13.75 -25.17 -1.36
N ILE A 134 12.80 -24.62 -0.59
CA ILE A 134 13.10 -23.70 0.53
C ILE A 134 14.07 -24.33 1.52
N TRP A 135 13.84 -25.60 1.87
CA TRP A 135 14.68 -26.35 2.79
C TRP A 135 16.07 -26.65 2.21
N GLN A 136 16.13 -27.22 1.00
CA GLN A 136 17.38 -27.61 0.34
C GLN A 136 18.31 -26.41 0.14
N GLU A 137 17.76 -25.28 -0.33
CA GLU A 137 18.50 -24.07 -0.63
C GLU A 137 18.80 -23.21 0.61
N ASN A 138 18.40 -23.68 1.80
CA ASN A 138 18.54 -22.96 3.06
C ASN A 138 18.05 -21.50 2.96
N ALA A 139 16.88 -21.30 2.31
CA ALA A 139 16.34 -19.98 2.06
C ALA A 139 15.90 -19.32 3.36
N CYS A 140 16.39 -18.11 3.61
CA CYS A 140 16.10 -17.37 4.85
C CYS A 140 14.87 -16.45 4.72
N CYS A 141 14.46 -16.14 3.49
CA CYS A 141 13.39 -15.19 3.20
C CYS A 141 12.62 -15.59 1.94
N ILE A 142 11.30 -15.47 2.01
CA ILE A 142 10.37 -15.62 0.89
C ILE A 142 9.69 -14.27 0.65
N VAL A 143 9.75 -13.76 -0.57
CA VAL A 143 9.05 -12.57 -1.03
C VAL A 143 7.92 -13.00 -1.96
N MET A 144 6.68 -12.87 -1.48
CA MET A 144 5.46 -13.21 -2.20
C MET A 144 4.77 -11.93 -2.70
N LEU A 145 4.68 -11.76 -4.02
CA LEU A 145 4.19 -10.53 -4.67
C LEU A 145 2.80 -10.71 -5.31
N THR A 146 1.98 -11.60 -4.76
CA THR A 146 0.62 -11.84 -5.24
C THR A 146 -0.29 -12.26 -4.10
N LYS A 147 -1.57 -11.88 -4.18
CA LYS A 147 -2.63 -12.52 -3.39
C LYS A 147 -2.77 -13.99 -3.80
N THR A 148 -3.30 -14.81 -2.90
CA THR A 148 -3.63 -16.22 -3.19
C THR A 148 -4.78 -16.33 -4.20
N PHE A 149 -5.77 -15.44 -4.07
CA PHE A 149 -6.90 -15.30 -4.98
C PHE A 149 -7.00 -13.85 -5.49
N ASP A 150 -7.33 -13.70 -6.77
CA ASP A 150 -7.73 -12.41 -7.34
C ASP A 150 -9.04 -12.58 -8.13
N PHE A 151 -10.07 -11.82 -7.75
CA PHE A 151 -11.45 -12.00 -8.18
C PHE A 151 -11.92 -13.47 -8.05
N ILE A 152 -11.97 -14.20 -9.16
CA ILE A 152 -12.41 -15.60 -9.26
C ILE A 152 -11.25 -16.57 -9.54
N LYS A 153 -10.02 -16.06 -9.69
CA LYS A 153 -8.87 -16.85 -10.14
C LYS A 153 -7.92 -17.13 -8.99
N VAL A 154 -7.55 -18.40 -8.84
CA VAL A 154 -6.44 -18.82 -7.98
C VAL A 154 -5.13 -18.40 -8.62
N MET A 155 -4.37 -17.56 -7.92
CA MET A 155 -3.09 -17.03 -8.39
C MET A 155 -1.93 -17.81 -7.75
N CYS A 156 -2.08 -18.19 -6.49
CA CYS A 156 -1.12 -18.95 -5.72
C CYS A 156 -1.87 -19.69 -4.62
N ILE A 157 -1.58 -20.96 -4.39
CA ILE A 157 -2.16 -21.61 -3.22
C ILE A 157 -1.56 -21.00 -1.96
N GLN A 158 -2.33 -21.02 -0.87
CA GLN A 158 -1.76 -20.73 0.43
C GLN A 158 -0.89 -21.93 0.85
N TYR A 159 0.42 -21.70 0.96
CA TYR A 159 1.41 -22.73 1.31
C TYR A 159 1.89 -22.62 2.76
N TRP A 160 1.18 -21.86 3.60
CA TRP A 160 1.46 -21.71 5.02
C TRP A 160 0.17 -21.97 5.82
N PRO A 161 0.27 -22.40 7.09
CA PRO A 161 -0.90 -22.65 7.92
C PRO A 161 -1.85 -21.46 7.99
N SER A 162 -3.15 -21.72 7.85
CA SER A 162 -4.16 -20.69 8.13
C SER A 162 -4.19 -20.34 9.62
N ALA A 163 -4.68 -19.16 9.99
CA ALA A 163 -4.79 -18.75 11.40
C ALA A 163 -5.62 -19.70 12.30
N LYS A 164 -6.36 -20.64 11.70
CA LYS A 164 -7.14 -21.67 12.42
C LYS A 164 -6.33 -22.94 12.71
N VAL A 165 -5.14 -23.08 12.13
CA VAL A 165 -4.32 -24.29 12.16
C VAL A 165 -2.93 -23.94 12.67
N ASN A 166 -2.47 -24.63 13.71
CA ASN A 166 -1.17 -24.34 14.34
C ASN A 166 0.00 -24.73 13.45
N SER A 167 -0.10 -25.86 12.73
CA SER A 167 0.91 -26.31 11.78
C SER A 167 0.32 -27.22 10.70
N GLU A 168 0.99 -27.26 9.55
CA GLU A 168 0.63 -28.08 8.39
C GLU A 168 1.84 -28.89 7.91
N ASN A 169 1.60 -30.10 7.41
CA ASN A 169 2.66 -30.95 6.86
C ASN A 169 2.69 -30.84 5.34
N TYR A 170 3.88 -30.62 4.80
CA TYR A 170 4.17 -30.59 3.37
C TYR A 170 5.29 -31.60 3.10
N GLY A 171 4.92 -32.85 2.81
CA GLY A 171 5.87 -33.97 2.77
C GLY A 171 6.44 -34.27 4.16
N ASP A 172 7.76 -34.28 4.27
CA ASP A 172 8.53 -34.50 5.50
C ASP A 172 8.76 -33.23 6.34
N LEU A 173 8.25 -32.08 5.87
CA LEU A 173 8.38 -30.78 6.54
C LEU A 173 7.08 -30.42 7.27
N ASN A 174 7.19 -30.00 8.53
CA ASN A 174 6.11 -29.38 9.27
C ASN A 174 6.33 -27.87 9.35
N ILE A 175 5.32 -27.11 8.94
CA ILE A 175 5.36 -25.66 8.83
C ILE A 175 4.43 -25.06 9.87
N SER A 176 4.92 -24.11 10.67
CA SER A 176 4.14 -23.36 11.65
C SER A 176 4.41 -21.86 11.54
N VAL A 177 3.41 -21.03 11.82
CA VAL A 177 3.55 -19.57 11.88
C VAL A 177 3.74 -19.15 13.33
N LEU A 178 4.93 -18.66 13.67
CA LEU A 178 5.26 -18.22 15.03
C LEU A 178 4.75 -16.81 15.33
N HIS A 179 4.83 -15.93 14.34
CA HIS A 179 4.43 -14.54 14.45
C HIS A 179 3.95 -14.02 13.10
N GLU A 180 2.89 -13.21 13.11
CA GLU A 180 2.36 -12.53 11.93
C GLU A 180 2.16 -11.06 12.27
N GLU A 181 2.76 -10.21 11.44
CA GLU A 181 2.61 -8.76 11.48
C GLU A 181 1.84 -8.32 10.22
N GLU A 182 0.85 -7.46 10.42
CA GLU A 182 -0.02 -6.97 9.35
C GLU A 182 0.12 -5.47 9.16
N LEU A 183 0.47 -5.08 7.94
CA LEU A 183 0.56 -3.70 7.47
C LEU A 183 -0.41 -3.48 6.30
N ALA A 184 -0.68 -2.22 5.97
CA ALA A 184 -1.72 -1.87 5.01
C ALA A 184 -1.51 -2.50 3.61
N ASN A 185 -0.26 -2.66 3.19
CA ASN A 185 0.09 -3.15 1.85
C ASN A 185 0.70 -4.56 1.83
N PHE A 186 1.11 -5.09 2.99
CA PHE A 186 1.80 -6.38 3.07
C PHE A 186 1.76 -6.99 4.48
N HIS A 187 2.00 -8.30 4.54
CA HIS A 187 2.16 -9.06 5.79
C HIS A 187 3.59 -9.56 5.94
N ILE A 188 4.05 -9.67 7.18
CA ILE A 188 5.33 -10.29 7.51
C ILE A 188 5.05 -11.49 8.42
N ARG A 189 5.48 -12.68 8.04
CA ARG A 189 5.33 -13.90 8.84
C ARG A 189 6.68 -14.47 9.22
N THR A 190 6.84 -14.81 10.49
CA THR A 190 7.95 -15.65 10.96
C THR A 190 7.48 -17.09 10.92
N ILE A 191 8.06 -17.86 10.01
CA ILE A 191 7.70 -19.25 9.76
C ILE A 191 8.78 -20.15 10.33
N GLN A 192 8.36 -21.15 11.10
CA GLN A 192 9.22 -22.24 11.54
C GLN A 192 8.97 -23.46 10.63
N VAL A 193 10.08 -24.08 10.23
CA VAL A 193 10.11 -25.29 9.41
C VAL A 193 10.85 -26.36 10.20
N VAL A 194 10.16 -27.46 10.49
CA VAL A 194 10.73 -28.61 11.20
C VAL A 194 10.79 -29.79 10.24
N LYS A 195 11.98 -30.32 9.99
CA LYS A 195 12.14 -31.54 9.18
C LYS A 195 12.00 -32.77 10.07
N LYS A 196 10.97 -33.56 9.80
CA LYS A 196 10.72 -34.83 10.49
C LYS A 196 11.65 -35.89 9.91
N GLN A 197 12.83 -36.05 10.51
CA GLN A 197 13.64 -37.23 10.23
C GLN A 197 13.09 -38.41 11.05
N GLY A 198 13.20 -39.64 10.53
CA GLY A 198 12.83 -40.87 11.26
C GLY A 198 13.74 -41.21 12.45
N THR A 199 14.40 -40.21 13.03
CA THR A 199 15.40 -40.26 14.10
C THR A 199 15.13 -39.15 15.12
N ASN A 200 15.64 -39.28 16.35
CA ASN A 200 15.34 -38.37 17.48
C ASN A 200 15.85 -36.91 17.35
N GLU A 201 16.52 -36.54 16.26
CA GLU A 201 17.02 -35.17 16.03
C GLU A 201 16.13 -34.45 15.00
N GLU A 202 15.28 -33.55 15.50
CA GLU A 202 14.44 -32.67 14.67
C GLU A 202 15.24 -31.42 14.26
N GLU A 203 15.63 -31.32 12.99
CA GLU A 203 16.23 -30.08 12.48
C GLU A 203 15.16 -29.01 12.32
N THR A 204 15.35 -27.87 12.98
CA THR A 204 14.41 -26.75 12.97
C THR A 204 15.06 -25.52 12.37
N ARG A 205 14.41 -24.90 11.39
CA ARG A 205 14.82 -23.64 10.77
C ARG A 205 13.73 -22.60 10.90
N THR A 206 14.11 -21.34 10.95
CA THR A 206 13.17 -20.21 10.95
C THR A 206 13.48 -19.32 9.76
N LEU A 207 12.44 -18.93 9.02
CA LEU A 207 12.54 -18.02 7.89
C LEU A 207 11.42 -16.98 7.93
N LEU A 208 11.58 -15.94 7.12
CA LEU A 208 10.61 -14.87 7.01
C LEU A 208 9.84 -14.96 5.69
N GLN A 209 8.55 -14.73 5.72
CA GLN A 209 7.74 -14.51 4.52
C GLN A 209 7.24 -13.07 4.51
N PHE A 210 7.62 -12.33 3.47
CA PHE A 210 7.12 -11.01 3.15
C PHE A 210 6.07 -11.14 2.05
N HIS A 211 4.80 -10.94 2.38
CA HIS A 211 3.67 -11.13 1.48
C HIS A 211 3.05 -9.78 1.11
N TYR A 212 3.38 -9.27 -0.08
CA TYR A 212 2.81 -8.05 -0.61
C TYR A 212 1.40 -8.31 -1.15
N THR A 213 0.39 -7.78 -0.47
CA THR A 213 -1.02 -8.04 -0.75
C THR A 213 -1.60 -7.02 -1.70
N GLU A 214 -1.25 -5.74 -1.61
CA GLU A 214 -1.91 -4.68 -2.40
C GLU A 214 -1.25 -4.42 -3.77
N TRP A 215 -1.01 -5.49 -4.54
CA TRP A 215 -0.55 -5.42 -5.94
C TRP A 215 -1.65 -5.93 -6.90
N PRO A 216 -2.39 -5.04 -7.57
CA PRO A 216 -3.45 -5.44 -8.51
C PRO A 216 -2.91 -6.22 -9.72
N CYS A 217 -3.71 -7.08 -10.36
CA CYS A 217 -3.28 -7.83 -11.55
C CYS A 217 -2.98 -6.98 -12.78
N HIS A 218 -3.70 -5.88 -12.98
CA HIS A 218 -3.64 -5.10 -14.22
C HIS A 218 -2.86 -3.79 -14.08
N THR A 219 -2.35 -3.46 -12.89
CA THR A 219 -1.64 -2.21 -12.62
C THR A 219 -0.38 -2.46 -11.78
N CYS A 220 0.46 -1.43 -11.68
CA CYS A 220 1.56 -1.42 -10.71
C CYS A 220 1.04 -0.92 -9.34
N PRO A 221 1.71 -1.29 -8.24
CA PRO A 221 1.39 -0.76 -6.92
C PRO A 221 1.87 0.69 -6.83
N PHE A 222 1.73 1.30 -5.65
CA PHE A 222 2.31 2.62 -5.41
C PHE A 222 3.81 2.50 -5.09
N SER A 223 4.61 3.42 -5.65
CA SER A 223 6.07 3.43 -5.48
C SER A 223 6.47 3.51 -4.00
N ASN A 224 5.83 4.36 -3.20
CA ASN A 224 6.10 4.45 -1.77
C ASN A 224 5.84 3.14 -1.02
N ALA A 225 4.78 2.40 -1.38
CA ALA A 225 4.43 1.14 -0.74
C ALA A 225 5.45 0.03 -1.04
N ILE A 226 5.94 -0.08 -2.28
CA ILE A 226 6.97 -1.07 -2.63
C ILE A 226 8.35 -0.70 -2.06
N LEU A 227 8.68 0.60 -1.96
CA LEU A 227 9.89 1.08 -1.30
C LEU A 227 9.86 0.77 0.20
N GLU A 228 8.72 0.98 0.86
CA GLU A 228 8.54 0.62 2.27
C GLU A 228 8.64 -0.90 2.48
N PHE A 229 8.03 -1.69 1.60
CA PHE A 229 8.16 -3.14 1.61
C PHE A 229 9.64 -3.58 1.51
N ARG A 230 10.40 -3.04 0.54
CA ARG A 230 11.83 -3.32 0.39
C ARG A 230 12.63 -2.88 1.62
N ARG A 231 12.34 -1.70 2.18
CA ARG A 231 12.97 -1.22 3.42
C ARG A 231 12.78 -2.20 4.57
N ARG A 232 11.53 -2.61 4.84
CA ARG A 232 11.21 -3.55 5.93
C ARG A 232 11.89 -4.91 5.69
N MET A 233 11.86 -5.41 4.46
CA MET A 233 12.54 -6.64 4.11
C MET A 233 14.04 -6.55 4.38
N ARG A 234 14.73 -5.53 3.88
CA ARG A 234 16.19 -5.38 4.06
C ARG A 234 16.57 -5.11 5.51
N ALA A 235 15.75 -4.41 6.29
CA ALA A 235 16.00 -4.17 7.72
C ALA A 235 16.01 -5.46 8.54
N VAL A 236 15.08 -6.38 8.26
CA VAL A 236 14.97 -7.64 9.01
C VAL A 236 15.88 -8.73 8.44
N VAL A 237 15.99 -8.82 7.12
CA VAL A 237 16.80 -9.85 6.45
C VAL A 237 18.29 -9.51 6.49
N GLY A 238 18.66 -8.24 6.32
CA GLY A 238 20.07 -7.79 6.36
C GLY A 238 20.75 -8.05 7.70
N SER A 239 20.00 -8.09 8.80
CA SER A 239 20.52 -8.44 10.14
C SER A 239 20.58 -9.95 10.39
N ARG A 240 19.92 -10.77 9.57
CA ARG A 240 19.79 -12.23 9.76
C ARG A 240 20.53 -13.07 8.72
N LEU A 241 20.98 -12.48 7.62
CA LEU A 241 21.70 -13.19 6.56
C LEU A 241 23.05 -13.69 7.08
N GLN A 242 23.15 -15.01 7.26
CA GLN A 242 24.42 -15.69 6.99
C GLN A 242 24.71 -15.50 5.49
N HIS A 243 25.95 -15.18 5.14
CA HIS A 243 26.36 -14.56 3.86
C HIS A 243 25.90 -15.29 2.57
N ASP A 244 25.37 -16.52 2.65
CA ASP A 244 25.13 -17.42 1.50
C ASP A 244 23.67 -17.87 1.26
N SER A 245 22.68 -17.45 2.05
CA SER A 245 21.27 -17.87 1.82
C SER A 245 20.56 -17.01 0.74
N PRO A 246 19.96 -17.60 -0.31
CA PRO A 246 19.24 -16.85 -1.34
C PRO A 246 17.86 -16.36 -0.85
N ILE A 247 17.41 -15.23 -1.40
CA ILE A 247 16.04 -14.74 -1.21
C ILE A 247 15.14 -15.36 -2.28
N VAL A 248 14.10 -16.07 -1.86
CA VAL A 248 13.15 -16.69 -2.79
C VAL A 248 12.06 -15.69 -3.12
N VAL A 249 11.93 -15.30 -4.39
CA VAL A 249 10.95 -14.32 -4.86
C VAL A 249 9.96 -14.99 -5.80
N HIS A 250 8.67 -14.86 -5.53
CA HIS A 250 7.63 -15.36 -6.41
C HIS A 250 6.44 -14.40 -6.53
N CYS A 251 5.68 -14.58 -7.61
CA CYS A 251 4.38 -13.96 -7.79
C CYS A 251 3.40 -15.04 -8.24
N ASN A 252 2.65 -14.81 -9.32
CA ASN A 252 1.83 -15.84 -9.96
C ASN A 252 2.69 -16.76 -10.83
N ASP A 253 3.37 -16.23 -11.85
CA ASP A 253 4.20 -17.04 -12.76
C ASP A 253 5.71 -16.91 -12.50
N GLY A 254 6.11 -16.05 -11.56
CA GLY A 254 7.51 -15.75 -11.30
C GLY A 254 8.17 -14.94 -12.42
N GLY A 255 7.38 -14.12 -13.14
CA GLY A 255 7.85 -13.29 -14.24
C GLY A 255 7.64 -11.80 -13.97
N GLY A 256 6.48 -11.27 -14.31
CA GLY A 256 6.21 -9.83 -14.37
C GLY A 256 6.52 -9.08 -13.07
N ARG A 257 5.76 -9.36 -11.99
CA ARG A 257 5.92 -8.67 -10.70
C ARG A 257 7.26 -8.98 -10.03
N SER A 258 7.70 -10.25 -10.08
CA SER A 258 9.00 -10.67 -9.58
C SER A 258 10.13 -9.87 -10.23
N GLY A 259 10.13 -9.73 -11.55
CA GLY A 259 11.13 -8.94 -12.27
C GLY A 259 11.09 -7.46 -11.93
N VAL A 260 9.91 -6.87 -11.70
CA VAL A 260 9.80 -5.47 -11.23
C VAL A 260 10.43 -5.31 -9.86
N TYR A 261 10.11 -6.18 -8.90
CA TYR A 261 10.67 -6.11 -7.56
C TYR A 261 12.18 -6.31 -7.55
N LEU A 262 12.69 -7.35 -8.24
CA LEU A 262 14.14 -7.57 -8.38
C LEU A 262 14.82 -6.35 -8.99
N SER A 263 14.23 -5.78 -10.05
CA SER A 263 14.81 -4.59 -10.70
C SER A 263 14.93 -3.42 -9.76
N ILE A 264 13.93 -3.17 -8.91
CA ILE A 264 13.96 -2.10 -7.92
C ILE A 264 14.99 -2.42 -6.83
N ASP A 265 14.95 -3.62 -6.25
CA ASP A 265 15.80 -4.01 -5.13
C ASP A 265 17.28 -4.02 -5.50
N ALA A 266 17.65 -4.64 -6.62
CA ALA A 266 19.04 -4.69 -7.08
C ALA A 266 19.57 -3.31 -7.47
N ASN A 267 18.75 -2.45 -8.09
CA ASN A 267 19.15 -1.09 -8.45
C ASN A 267 19.30 -0.17 -7.22
N LEU A 268 18.49 -0.36 -6.19
CA LEU A 268 18.66 0.36 -4.93
C LEU A 268 19.92 -0.09 -4.20
N GLU A 269 20.21 -1.40 -4.20
CA GLU A 269 21.46 -1.95 -3.66
C GLU A 269 22.68 -1.39 -4.42
N LEU A 270 22.64 -1.35 -5.76
CA LEU A 270 23.67 -0.71 -6.58
C LEU A 270 23.84 0.78 -6.27
N ALA A 271 22.74 1.51 -6.04
CA ALA A 271 22.79 2.94 -5.75
C ALA A 271 23.20 3.28 -4.31
N GLU A 272 23.14 2.30 -3.40
CA GLU A 272 23.67 2.38 -2.04
C GLU A 272 25.21 2.19 -2.04
N GLU A 273 25.74 1.33 -2.92
CA GLU A 273 27.17 0.99 -2.97
C GLU A 273 27.99 1.79 -4.02
N GLU A 274 27.44 2.04 -5.22
CA GLU A 274 28.15 2.66 -6.35
C GLU A 274 27.54 4.00 -6.81
N ASP A 275 26.53 4.54 -6.11
CA ASP A 275 25.81 5.78 -6.46
C ASP A 275 25.36 5.87 -7.94
N CYS A 276 24.93 4.74 -8.50
CA CYS A 276 24.42 4.66 -9.87
C CYS A 276 23.27 3.66 -10.02
N TYR A 277 22.56 3.76 -11.15
CA TYR A 277 21.45 2.88 -11.52
C TYR A 277 21.70 2.24 -12.89
N ASP A 278 21.35 0.97 -13.05
CA ASP A 278 21.41 0.23 -14.32
C ASP A 278 20.10 -0.54 -14.58
N VAL A 279 19.05 0.22 -14.91
CA VAL A 279 17.72 -0.35 -15.12
C VAL A 279 17.64 -1.13 -16.45
N PHE A 280 18.31 -0.66 -17.50
CA PHE A 280 18.31 -1.30 -18.81
C PHE A 280 19.18 -2.56 -18.83
N GLY A 281 20.43 -2.47 -18.36
CA GLY A 281 21.35 -3.60 -18.31
C GLY A 281 20.79 -4.70 -17.44
N TYR A 282 20.24 -4.36 -16.27
CA TYR A 282 19.65 -5.37 -15.39
C TYR A 282 18.41 -6.04 -15.98
N LEU A 283 17.54 -5.33 -16.70
CA LEU A 283 16.41 -5.97 -17.40
C LEU A 283 16.90 -7.02 -18.42
N LYS A 284 17.99 -6.74 -19.13
CA LYS A 284 18.60 -7.68 -20.08
C LYS A 284 19.12 -8.92 -19.33
N THR A 285 19.82 -8.74 -18.21
CA THR A 285 20.25 -9.83 -17.33
C THR A 285 19.06 -10.66 -16.85
N LEU A 286 18.00 -10.03 -16.35
CA LEU A 286 16.78 -10.74 -15.92
C LEU A 286 16.16 -11.59 -17.04
N ARG A 287 16.11 -11.06 -18.27
CA ARG A 287 15.58 -11.77 -19.44
C ARG A 287 16.49 -12.92 -19.92
N GLN A 288 17.79 -12.81 -19.70
CA GLN A 288 18.76 -13.90 -19.88
C GLN A 288 18.56 -14.99 -18.83
N SER A 289 18.36 -14.62 -17.57
CA SER A 289 18.21 -15.56 -16.45
C SER A 289 16.87 -16.29 -16.42
N ARG A 290 15.76 -15.65 -16.82
CA ARG A 290 14.42 -16.28 -16.78
C ARG A 290 13.47 -15.67 -17.81
N LYS A 291 12.64 -16.52 -18.44
CA LYS A 291 11.59 -16.05 -19.34
C LYS A 291 10.53 -15.25 -18.57
N GLY A 292 9.93 -14.25 -19.22
CA GLY A 292 8.77 -13.52 -18.66
C GLY A 292 9.08 -12.40 -17.66
N MET A 293 10.36 -12.14 -17.33
CA MET A 293 10.74 -11.09 -16.37
C MET A 293 10.38 -9.67 -16.87
N VAL A 294 9.63 -8.90 -16.08
CA VAL A 294 9.07 -7.58 -16.47
C VAL A 294 8.29 -7.67 -17.79
N GLU A 295 7.02 -8.04 -17.69
CA GLU A 295 6.18 -8.43 -18.83
C GLU A 295 5.79 -7.25 -19.73
N THR A 296 5.54 -6.08 -19.15
CA THR A 296 4.94 -4.94 -19.88
C THR A 296 5.80 -3.68 -19.83
N LEU A 297 5.62 -2.82 -20.83
CA LEU A 297 6.24 -1.49 -20.85
C LEU A 297 5.85 -0.64 -19.62
N ASN A 298 4.62 -0.80 -19.12
CA ASN A 298 4.15 -0.06 -17.94
C ASN A 298 4.89 -0.49 -16.67
N GLN A 299 5.17 -1.79 -16.51
CA GLN A 299 6.03 -2.30 -15.45
C GLN A 299 7.45 -1.75 -15.57
N TYR A 300 8.00 -1.67 -16.79
CA TYR A 300 9.32 -1.08 -17.02
C TYR A 300 9.38 0.40 -16.64
N LYS A 301 8.39 1.20 -17.04
CA LYS A 301 8.27 2.61 -16.62
C LYS A 301 8.15 2.76 -15.11
N PHE A 302 7.36 1.90 -14.48
CA PHE A 302 7.15 1.92 -13.03
C PHE A 302 8.44 1.70 -12.24
N ILE A 303 9.40 0.91 -12.76
CA ILE A 303 10.73 0.77 -12.14
C ILE A 303 11.45 2.12 -12.13
N TYR A 304 11.48 2.85 -13.25
CA TYR A 304 12.07 4.19 -13.31
C TYR A 304 11.36 5.18 -12.38
N ASP A 305 10.02 5.19 -12.41
CA ASP A 305 9.23 6.09 -11.57
C ASP A 305 9.50 5.84 -10.07
N THR A 306 9.67 4.57 -9.68
CA THR A 306 9.94 4.18 -8.29
C THR A 306 11.35 4.53 -7.84
N LEU A 307 12.37 4.31 -8.70
CA LEU A 307 13.74 4.71 -8.40
C LEU A 307 13.88 6.24 -8.37
N GLU A 308 13.19 6.95 -9.26
CA GLU A 308 13.16 8.42 -9.27
C GLU A 308 12.53 8.94 -7.98
N GLU A 309 11.42 8.34 -7.57
CA GLU A 309 10.76 8.67 -6.32
C GLU A 309 11.68 8.48 -5.11
N PHE A 310 12.47 7.39 -5.07
CA PHE A 310 13.45 7.18 -4.02
C PHE A 310 14.52 8.28 -3.99
N VAL A 311 15.07 8.66 -5.15
CA VAL A 311 16.04 9.75 -5.25
C VAL A 311 15.45 11.09 -4.80
N LEU A 312 14.19 11.36 -5.15
CA LEU A 312 13.49 12.61 -4.83
C LEU A 312 13.05 12.70 -3.37
N CYS A 313 12.67 11.59 -2.73
CA CYS A 313 12.19 11.58 -1.35
C CYS A 313 13.35 11.39 -0.34
N GLY A 314 14.35 10.59 -0.71
CA GLY A 314 15.41 10.16 0.20
C GLY A 314 14.88 9.41 1.43
N PHE A 315 15.68 9.44 2.50
CA PHE A 315 15.31 8.86 3.79
C PHE A 315 14.62 9.90 4.67
N SER A 316 13.31 9.76 4.87
CA SER A 316 12.50 10.69 5.67
C SER A 316 12.17 10.20 7.08
N TRP A 317 12.40 8.91 7.37
CA TRP A 317 12.11 8.30 8.66
C TRP A 317 13.28 8.46 9.64
N PHE A 318 12.97 8.48 10.94
CA PHE A 318 13.97 8.50 12.00
C PHE A 318 13.42 7.87 13.30
N PRO A 319 14.29 7.39 14.22
CA PRO A 319 13.85 6.81 15.49
C PRO A 319 13.13 7.81 16.39
N VAL A 320 12.13 7.35 17.15
CA VAL A 320 11.34 8.19 18.08
C VAL A 320 12.21 8.95 19.08
N LYS A 321 13.34 8.38 19.49
CA LYS A 321 14.30 9.01 20.42
C LYS A 321 14.85 10.34 19.90
N GLU A 322 14.95 10.50 18.58
CA GLU A 322 15.50 11.70 17.94
C GLU A 322 14.42 12.76 17.64
N LEU A 323 13.15 12.46 17.87
CA LEU A 323 12.02 13.30 17.44
C LEU A 323 12.14 14.75 17.91
N SER A 324 12.34 14.97 19.20
CA SER A 324 12.47 16.33 19.76
C SER A 324 13.65 17.11 19.17
N GLN A 325 14.76 16.44 18.85
CA GLN A 325 15.94 17.07 18.25
C GLN A 325 15.69 17.39 16.76
N LYS A 326 15.12 16.44 16.01
CA LYS A 326 14.77 16.62 14.60
C LYS A 326 13.77 17.75 14.38
N LEU A 327 12.76 17.91 15.24
CA LEU A 327 11.80 19.03 15.16
C LEU A 327 12.50 20.40 15.33
N LYS A 328 13.48 20.48 16.22
CA LYS A 328 14.28 21.71 16.40
C LYS A 328 15.13 22.00 15.17
N GLN A 329 15.83 20.98 14.64
CA GLN A 329 16.64 21.09 13.43
C GLN A 329 15.78 21.51 12.21
N LYS A 330 14.65 20.84 11.99
CA LYS A 330 13.71 21.13 10.91
C LYS A 330 13.13 22.54 10.95
N SER A 331 13.08 23.15 12.14
CA SER A 331 12.61 24.53 12.35
C SER A 331 13.66 25.58 11.96
N MET A 332 14.95 25.22 11.93
CA MET A 332 16.01 26.14 11.53
C MET A 332 15.91 26.46 10.05
N LYS A 333 16.17 27.72 9.70
CA LYS A 333 16.23 28.15 8.31
C LYS A 333 17.60 27.90 7.74
N ASP A 334 17.62 27.38 6.53
CA ASP A 334 18.82 27.24 5.74
C ASP A 334 19.38 28.62 5.36
N PRO A 335 20.69 28.90 5.56
CA PRO A 335 21.27 30.22 5.30
C PRO A 335 21.17 30.67 3.85
N GLU A 336 21.23 29.73 2.89
CA GLU A 336 21.25 30.05 1.45
C GLU A 336 19.82 30.15 0.90
N THR A 337 19.00 29.14 1.16
CA THR A 337 17.66 29.05 0.58
C THR A 337 16.61 29.83 1.38
N LYS A 338 16.92 30.21 2.64
CA LYS A 338 16.02 30.87 3.61
C LYS A 338 14.76 30.07 3.96
N LEU A 339 14.63 28.85 3.45
CA LEU A 339 13.55 27.91 3.73
C LEU A 339 13.94 27.02 4.91
N ASN A 340 12.96 26.68 5.72
CA ASN A 340 13.15 25.62 6.70
C ASN A 340 12.87 24.24 6.08
N GLU A 341 13.23 23.18 6.78
CA GLU A 341 13.11 21.83 6.24
C GLU A 341 11.66 21.43 5.99
N TYR A 342 10.74 21.82 6.89
CA TYR A 342 9.32 21.59 6.70
C TYR A 342 8.82 22.17 5.36
N GLN A 343 9.17 23.42 5.05
CA GLN A 343 8.81 24.07 3.79
C GLN A 343 9.32 23.30 2.57
N ARG A 344 10.57 22.83 2.62
CA ARG A 344 11.16 22.02 1.54
C ARG A 344 10.41 20.70 1.37
N GLU A 345 10.19 19.98 2.46
CA GLU A 345 9.48 18.69 2.48
C GLU A 345 8.05 18.82 1.94
N TYR A 346 7.28 19.79 2.42
CA TYR A 346 5.90 19.96 1.95
C TYR A 346 5.81 20.40 0.49
N GLN A 347 6.70 21.29 0.04
CA GLN A 347 6.78 21.62 -1.38
C GLN A 347 7.09 20.38 -2.23
N GLN A 348 7.96 19.50 -1.74
CA GLN A 348 8.27 18.24 -2.40
C GLN A 348 7.05 17.31 -2.45
N ILE A 349 6.34 17.14 -1.34
CA ILE A 349 5.08 16.36 -1.28
C ILE A 349 4.07 16.93 -2.28
N CYS A 350 3.87 18.25 -2.32
CA CYS A 350 2.95 18.89 -3.26
C CYS A 350 3.35 18.66 -4.73
N LYS A 351 4.64 18.67 -5.06
CA LYS A 351 5.13 18.38 -6.42
C LYS A 351 4.87 16.95 -6.84
N MET A 352 5.01 16.00 -5.91
CA MET A 352 4.81 14.57 -6.15
C MET A 352 3.34 14.11 -6.01
N THR A 353 2.47 14.97 -5.48
CA THR A 353 1.04 14.63 -5.33
C THR A 353 0.42 14.45 -6.72
N PRO A 354 -0.31 13.35 -6.97
CA PRO A 354 -0.93 13.10 -8.27
C PRO A 354 -1.91 14.21 -8.64
N ARG A 355 -2.00 14.52 -9.94
CA ARG A 355 -2.98 15.44 -10.49
C ARG A 355 -4.06 14.63 -11.19
N PHE A 356 -5.26 14.62 -10.62
CA PHE A 356 -6.41 13.96 -11.22
C PHE A 356 -7.04 14.83 -12.31
N THR A 357 -7.35 14.21 -13.43
CA THR A 357 -8.08 14.82 -14.53
C THR A 357 -9.58 14.80 -14.28
N ILE A 358 -10.35 15.55 -15.07
CA ILE A 358 -11.82 15.49 -15.03
C ILE A 358 -12.33 14.07 -15.32
N GLY A 359 -11.61 13.31 -16.16
CA GLY A 359 -11.96 11.92 -16.47
C GLY A 359 -11.75 10.98 -15.28
N ASP A 360 -10.73 11.22 -14.45
CA ASP A 360 -10.48 10.44 -13.23
C ASP A 360 -11.55 10.70 -12.15
N CYS A 361 -12.23 11.84 -12.22
CA CYS A 361 -13.30 12.25 -11.29
C CYS A 361 -14.67 12.33 -11.99
N ALA A 362 -14.89 11.53 -13.03
CA ALA A 362 -16.08 11.62 -13.87
C ALA A 362 -17.37 11.41 -13.07
N GLY A 363 -17.38 10.50 -12.10
CA GLY A 363 -18.53 10.22 -11.23
C GLY A 363 -19.04 11.46 -10.50
N GLY A 364 -18.16 12.28 -9.93
CA GLY A 364 -18.54 13.49 -9.21
C GLY A 364 -19.02 14.64 -10.10
N HIS A 365 -18.61 14.65 -11.37
CA HIS A 365 -18.99 15.69 -12.34
C HIS A 365 -20.27 15.39 -13.13
N ARG A 366 -20.90 14.22 -12.93
CA ARG A 366 -22.22 13.88 -13.50
C ARG A 366 -23.29 14.88 -13.06
N GLY A 367 -24.25 15.18 -13.95
CA GLY A 367 -25.31 16.17 -13.70
C GLY A 367 -26.02 15.96 -12.37
N ASP A 368 -26.41 14.72 -12.08
CA ASP A 368 -27.15 14.33 -10.86
C ASP A 368 -26.30 14.35 -9.58
N ASN A 369 -24.97 14.39 -9.71
CA ASN A 369 -24.03 14.35 -8.58
C ASN A 369 -23.43 15.72 -8.26
N ARG A 370 -23.52 16.69 -9.17
CA ARG A 370 -22.91 18.02 -8.98
C ARG A 370 -23.43 18.72 -7.73
N GLU A 371 -24.74 18.62 -7.49
CA GLU A 371 -25.39 19.22 -6.32
C GLU A 371 -25.06 18.51 -5.01
N LYS A 372 -24.51 17.29 -5.07
CA LYS A 372 -24.07 16.50 -3.90
C LYS A 372 -22.71 16.93 -3.34
N ASN A 373 -22.05 17.91 -3.97
CA ASN A 373 -20.73 18.42 -3.58
C ASN A 373 -20.85 19.85 -3.01
N ARG A 374 -20.16 20.15 -1.91
CA ARG A 374 -20.05 21.55 -1.44
C ARG A 374 -19.21 22.41 -2.39
N ASP A 375 -18.20 21.81 -3.00
CA ASP A 375 -17.31 22.45 -3.95
C ASP A 375 -17.16 21.58 -5.20
N VAL A 376 -17.65 22.08 -6.33
CA VAL A 376 -17.66 21.37 -7.61
C VAL A 376 -16.24 21.16 -8.15
N LEU A 377 -15.26 21.95 -7.70
CA LEU A 377 -13.85 21.76 -8.07
C LEU A 377 -13.17 20.66 -7.25
N ILE A 378 -13.80 20.20 -6.18
CA ILE A 378 -13.21 19.25 -5.23
C ILE A 378 -14.13 18.04 -5.11
N VAL A 379 -13.98 17.19 -6.12
CA VAL A 379 -14.66 15.91 -6.27
C VAL A 379 -13.69 14.75 -6.02
N PRO A 380 -14.16 13.62 -5.50
CA PRO A 380 -13.31 12.46 -5.28
C PRO A 380 -12.99 11.78 -6.62
N PRO A 381 -11.76 11.27 -6.80
CA PRO A 381 -11.42 10.40 -7.92
C PRO A 381 -12.18 9.07 -7.84
N ASP A 382 -12.63 8.55 -8.98
CA ASP A 382 -13.50 7.36 -9.07
C ASP A 382 -12.81 6.08 -8.55
N ASN A 383 -11.48 6.01 -8.63
CA ASN A 383 -10.70 4.87 -8.13
C ASN A 383 -10.59 4.82 -6.60
N PHE A 384 -10.81 5.94 -5.90
CA PHE A 384 -10.67 6.03 -4.44
C PHE A 384 -11.97 6.38 -3.73
N ARG A 385 -13.07 6.59 -4.45
CA ARG A 385 -14.37 6.90 -3.83
C ARG A 385 -15.10 5.63 -3.37
N PRO A 386 -15.93 5.73 -2.32
CA PRO A 386 -16.93 4.72 -2.01
C PRO A 386 -18.09 4.75 -3.03
N TYR A 387 -18.69 3.58 -3.22
CA TYR A 387 -19.84 3.30 -4.07
C TYR A 387 -21.00 2.88 -3.17
N LEU A 388 -22.04 3.71 -3.11
CA LEU A 388 -23.22 3.44 -2.27
C LEU A 388 -24.09 2.35 -2.91
N THR A 389 -24.65 1.47 -2.07
CA THR A 389 -25.46 0.32 -2.52
C THR A 389 -26.83 0.23 -1.84
N SER A 390 -27.03 0.93 -0.72
CA SER A 390 -28.31 0.84 0.00
C SER A 390 -29.50 1.50 -0.69
N PHE A 391 -29.27 2.48 -1.56
CA PHE A 391 -30.35 3.08 -2.36
C PHE A 391 -30.39 2.45 -3.74
N GLN A 392 -31.55 1.90 -4.11
CA GLN A 392 -31.80 1.28 -5.41
C GLN A 392 -32.88 2.06 -6.15
N GLY A 393 -32.70 2.27 -7.45
CA GLY A 393 -33.66 2.94 -8.33
C GLY A 393 -33.07 4.12 -9.10
N ASN A 394 -33.73 4.54 -10.18
CA ASN A 394 -33.22 5.54 -11.13
C ASN A 394 -33.07 6.96 -10.55
N THR A 395 -33.66 7.24 -9.40
CA THR A 395 -33.60 8.54 -8.72
C THR A 395 -32.43 8.68 -7.76
N PHE A 396 -31.69 7.60 -7.49
CA PHE A 396 -30.56 7.59 -6.57
C PHE A 396 -29.28 7.22 -7.31
N THR A 397 -28.20 7.92 -6.97
CA THR A 397 -26.86 7.62 -7.49
C THR A 397 -26.05 6.89 -6.43
N ASP A 398 -25.03 6.17 -6.88
CA ASP A 398 -24.03 5.46 -6.07
C ASP A 398 -22.99 6.40 -5.44
N TYR A 399 -23.25 7.71 -5.43
CA TYR A 399 -22.24 8.74 -5.23
C TYR A 399 -22.40 9.49 -3.90
N ILE A 400 -21.27 9.69 -3.23
CA ILE A 400 -21.06 10.63 -2.14
C ILE A 400 -19.66 11.23 -2.27
N ASN A 401 -19.48 12.50 -1.88
CA ASN A 401 -18.17 13.16 -1.89
C ASN A 401 -17.28 12.67 -0.74
N ALA A 402 -16.73 11.47 -0.90
CA ALA A 402 -15.83 10.85 0.06
C ALA A 402 -14.68 10.12 -0.64
N VAL A 403 -13.58 9.89 0.08
CA VAL A 403 -12.45 9.07 -0.39
C VAL A 403 -12.02 8.09 0.69
N PHE A 404 -11.64 6.89 0.27
CA PHE A 404 -10.86 5.99 1.12
C PHE A 404 -9.47 6.54 1.31
N VAL A 405 -8.96 6.40 2.52
CA VAL A 405 -7.59 6.73 2.88
C VAL A 405 -7.03 5.55 3.66
N ASP A 406 -5.88 5.05 3.20
CA ASP A 406 -5.16 3.99 3.88
C ASP A 406 -4.57 4.48 5.20
N GLY A 407 -4.59 3.62 6.21
CA GLY A 407 -3.81 3.83 7.43
C GLY A 407 -2.45 3.15 7.34
N TYR A 408 -1.81 2.93 8.49
CA TYR A 408 -0.50 2.27 8.52
C TYR A 408 -0.65 0.75 8.51
N THR A 409 -1.59 0.24 9.32
CA THR A 409 -1.79 -1.19 9.53
C THR A 409 -2.78 -1.83 8.56
N LYS A 410 -3.74 -1.05 8.03
CA LYS A 410 -4.81 -1.56 7.18
C LYS A 410 -5.10 -0.65 5.98
N PRO A 411 -5.39 -1.24 4.80
CA PRO A 411 -5.85 -0.47 3.66
C PRO A 411 -7.28 0.04 3.91
N ARG A 412 -7.63 1.20 3.34
CA ARG A 412 -8.97 1.82 3.45
C ARG A 412 -9.49 1.98 4.89
N GLU A 413 -8.58 2.19 5.83
CA GLU A 413 -8.90 2.33 7.25
C GLU A 413 -9.78 3.56 7.56
N TYR A 414 -9.61 4.62 6.79
CA TYR A 414 -10.35 5.86 6.96
C TYR A 414 -11.20 6.17 5.73
N ILE A 415 -12.38 6.76 5.96
CA ILE A 415 -13.19 7.36 4.91
C ILE A 415 -13.30 8.85 5.18
N VAL A 416 -12.69 9.67 4.35
CA VAL A 416 -12.71 11.12 4.50
C VAL A 416 -13.86 11.71 3.70
N THR A 417 -14.73 12.48 4.35
CA THR A 417 -15.87 13.12 3.70
C THR A 417 -16.05 14.56 4.18
N GLU A 418 -16.71 15.36 3.35
CA GLU A 418 -17.16 16.69 3.74
C GLU A 418 -18.42 16.63 4.62
N TRP A 419 -18.76 17.75 5.25
CA TRP A 419 -19.97 17.82 6.04
C TRP A 419 -21.20 17.57 5.16
N PRO A 420 -22.11 16.65 5.48
CA PRO A 420 -23.30 16.40 4.65
C PRO A 420 -24.13 17.67 4.41
N ILE A 421 -24.45 17.95 3.15
CA ILE A 421 -25.35 19.05 2.78
C ILE A 421 -26.81 18.63 3.01
N LYS A 422 -27.77 19.56 2.91
CA LYS A 422 -29.17 19.35 3.34
C LYS A 422 -29.86 18.09 2.79
N HIS A 423 -29.52 17.67 1.57
CA HIS A 423 -30.15 16.53 0.90
C HIS A 423 -29.30 15.24 0.87
N THR A 424 -28.03 15.27 1.32
CA THR A 424 -27.15 14.09 1.39
C THR A 424 -27.02 13.38 2.75
N PRO A 425 -27.75 13.68 3.85
CA PRO A 425 -27.61 12.90 5.09
C PRO A 425 -28.01 11.43 4.92
N GLY A 426 -28.96 11.13 4.01
CA GLY A 426 -29.28 9.75 3.64
C GLY A 426 -28.09 9.03 3.02
N ASP A 427 -27.40 9.67 2.07
CA ASP A 427 -26.19 9.16 1.41
C ASP A 427 -25.06 8.94 2.44
N PHE A 428 -24.94 9.84 3.43
CA PHE A 428 -23.98 9.68 4.53
C PHE A 428 -24.27 8.44 5.39
N TRP A 429 -25.53 8.20 5.77
CA TRP A 429 -25.88 7.01 6.54
C TRP A 429 -25.80 5.73 5.69
N SER A 430 -26.00 5.83 4.38
CA SER A 430 -25.67 4.75 3.43
C SER A 430 -24.19 4.42 3.49
N LEU A 431 -23.31 5.42 3.44
CA LEU A 431 -21.86 5.23 3.52
C LEU A 431 -21.47 4.50 4.82
N VAL A 432 -21.97 4.97 5.96
CA VAL A 432 -21.66 4.38 7.28
C VAL A 432 -22.15 2.92 7.37
N TYR A 433 -23.33 2.62 6.82
CA TYR A 433 -23.92 1.28 6.87
C TYR A 433 -23.31 0.31 5.86
N ASP A 434 -23.16 0.72 4.59
CA ASP A 434 -22.69 -0.12 3.48
C ASP A 434 -21.24 -0.59 3.68
N TYR A 435 -20.42 0.23 4.32
CA TYR A 435 -19.02 -0.06 4.62
C TYR A 435 -18.78 -0.48 6.08
N GLU A 436 -19.84 -0.76 6.83
CA GLU A 436 -19.76 -1.25 8.22
C GLU A 436 -18.83 -0.38 9.10
N CYS A 437 -18.98 0.94 8.99
CA CYS A 437 -18.08 1.87 9.67
C CYS A 437 -18.23 1.77 11.19
N SER A 438 -17.08 1.67 11.87
CA SER A 438 -16.98 1.47 13.32
C SER A 438 -17.25 2.76 14.11
N ALA A 439 -16.74 3.89 13.60
CA ALA A 439 -16.82 5.19 14.23
C ALA A 439 -16.98 6.33 13.22
N VAL A 440 -17.56 7.44 13.67
CA VAL A 440 -17.64 8.71 12.94
C VAL A 440 -16.93 9.78 13.75
N VAL A 441 -15.90 10.41 13.19
CA VAL A 441 -15.13 11.49 13.82
C VAL A 441 -15.45 12.81 13.14
N VAL A 442 -15.97 13.77 13.89
CA VAL A 442 -16.35 15.10 13.42
C VAL A 442 -15.34 16.12 13.97
N LEU A 443 -14.50 16.66 13.08
CA LEU A 443 -13.39 17.57 13.42
C LEU A 443 -13.74 19.06 13.31
N CYS A 444 -15.03 19.39 13.39
CA CYS A 444 -15.49 20.76 13.36
C CYS A 444 -16.71 20.99 14.26
N LEU A 445 -16.80 22.22 14.75
CA LEU A 445 -17.95 22.71 15.48
C LEU A 445 -18.56 23.84 14.65
N PRO A 446 -19.62 23.57 13.87
CA PRO A 446 -20.30 24.62 13.14
C PRO A 446 -21.01 25.59 14.12
N PRO A 447 -21.28 26.84 13.69
CA PRO A 447 -22.12 27.76 14.44
C PRO A 447 -23.50 27.14 14.74
N ARG A 448 -24.10 27.51 15.87
CA ARG A 448 -25.46 27.08 16.22
C ARG A 448 -26.43 27.50 15.11
N ASP A 449 -27.33 26.60 14.74
CA ASP A 449 -28.38 26.81 13.72
C ASP A 449 -27.86 27.17 12.31
N SER A 450 -26.63 26.77 11.98
CA SER A 450 -26.08 26.97 10.64
C SER A 450 -26.88 26.22 9.57
N GLN A 451 -27.48 26.96 8.63
CA GLN A 451 -28.12 26.37 7.45
C GLN A 451 -27.12 25.71 6.50
N GLN A 452 -25.85 26.14 6.53
CA GLN A 452 -24.79 25.60 5.69
C GLN A 452 -24.25 24.27 6.22
N TYR A 453 -24.27 24.07 7.53
CA TYR A 453 -23.76 22.88 8.22
C TYR A 453 -24.85 22.27 9.10
N PRO A 454 -25.94 21.73 8.51
CA PRO A 454 -27.04 21.17 9.28
C PRO A 454 -26.60 19.90 10.03
N PRO A 455 -27.12 19.64 11.24
CA PRO A 455 -26.83 18.39 11.94
C PRO A 455 -27.34 17.19 11.15
N PHE A 456 -26.45 16.24 10.86
CA PHE A 456 -26.75 15.02 10.09
C PHE A 456 -26.98 13.79 10.98
N TRP A 457 -26.92 13.95 12.31
CA TRP A 457 -27.23 12.94 13.31
C TRP A 457 -28.38 13.43 14.21
N PRO A 458 -29.13 12.53 14.88
CA PRO A 458 -30.18 12.96 15.80
C PRO A 458 -29.57 13.59 17.05
N GLU A 459 -29.81 14.89 17.28
CA GLU A 459 -29.38 15.60 18.49
C GLU A 459 -30.29 15.32 19.70
N GLY A 460 -31.55 14.95 19.44
CA GLY A 460 -32.53 14.58 20.48
C GLY A 460 -32.51 13.09 20.82
N ARG A 461 -33.27 12.70 21.84
CA ARG A 461 -33.47 11.28 22.23
C ARG A 461 -34.40 10.50 21.29
N HIS A 462 -35.06 11.17 20.36
CA HIS A 462 -35.98 10.54 19.43
C HIS A 462 -35.25 10.04 18.17
N SER A 463 -35.66 8.87 17.70
CA SER A 463 -35.21 8.33 16.42
C SER A 463 -35.55 9.28 15.29
N LYS A 464 -34.61 9.45 14.35
CA LYS A 464 -34.80 10.32 13.18
C LYS A 464 -34.56 9.53 11.89
N LYS A 465 -35.43 9.75 10.91
CA LYS A 465 -35.34 9.13 9.59
C LYS A 465 -34.39 9.93 8.69
N TYR A 466 -33.52 9.23 7.98
CA TYR A 466 -32.58 9.79 7.02
C TYR A 466 -32.72 9.06 5.68
N GLY A 467 -33.13 9.80 4.65
CA GLY A 467 -33.46 9.22 3.35
C GLY A 467 -34.64 8.22 3.43
N PRO A 468 -34.82 7.39 2.40
CA PRO A 468 -35.94 6.45 2.34
C PRO A 468 -35.81 5.25 3.29
N VAL A 469 -34.58 4.80 3.57
CA VAL A 469 -34.33 3.48 4.20
C VAL A 469 -33.78 3.53 5.62
N PHE A 470 -33.13 4.62 6.06
CA PHE A 470 -32.43 4.62 7.35
C PHE A 470 -33.22 5.30 8.46
N THR A 471 -33.27 4.65 9.61
CA THR A 471 -33.74 5.23 10.88
C THR A 471 -32.63 5.10 11.91
N ILE A 472 -32.22 6.23 12.48
CA ILE A 472 -31.10 6.30 13.44
C ILE A 472 -31.68 6.53 14.83
N ASP A 473 -31.44 5.58 15.72
CA ASP A 473 -31.86 5.64 17.11
C ASP A 473 -30.70 6.15 17.98
N HIS A 474 -31.00 7.11 18.85
CA HIS A 474 -30.08 7.56 19.89
C HIS A 474 -30.06 6.57 21.07
N ILE A 475 -28.91 5.97 21.37
CA ILE A 475 -28.75 5.08 22.52
C ILE A 475 -28.27 5.90 23.74
N SER A 476 -27.09 6.51 23.65
CA SER A 476 -26.47 7.25 24.76
C SER A 476 -25.53 8.34 24.25
N HIS A 477 -25.18 9.29 25.11
CA HIS A 477 -24.18 10.31 24.81
C HIS A 477 -23.41 10.72 26.06
N ASN A 478 -22.15 11.12 25.89
CA ASN A 478 -21.30 11.63 26.96
C ASN A 478 -20.64 12.95 26.49
N HIS A 479 -20.46 13.88 27.43
CA HIS A 479 -19.76 15.14 27.18
C HIS A 479 -18.52 15.23 28.06
N TYR A 480 -17.36 15.33 27.42
CA TYR A 480 -16.05 15.52 28.05
C TYR A 480 -15.55 16.94 27.76
N ALA A 481 -14.43 17.32 28.38
CA ALA A 481 -13.75 18.57 28.06
C ALA A 481 -13.33 18.58 26.58
N ASN A 482 -13.92 19.49 25.80
CA ASN A 482 -13.71 19.66 24.36
C ASN A 482 -14.12 18.49 23.44
N ILE A 483 -14.67 17.39 23.95
CA ILE A 483 -15.08 16.21 23.16
C ILE A 483 -16.51 15.82 23.52
N LYS A 484 -17.35 15.57 22.52
CA LYS A 484 -18.70 15.01 22.72
C LYS A 484 -18.81 13.68 22.01
N THR A 485 -19.48 12.71 22.61
CA THR A 485 -19.66 11.38 22.02
C THR A 485 -21.12 10.96 22.05
N TRP A 486 -21.55 10.25 21.02
CA TRP A 486 -22.89 9.66 20.90
C TRP A 486 -22.79 8.24 20.41
N LEU A 487 -23.63 7.36 20.94
CA LEU A 487 -23.80 5.99 20.48
C LEU A 487 -25.14 5.89 19.75
N PHE A 488 -25.09 5.44 18.51
CA PHE A 488 -26.26 5.31 17.64
C PHE A 488 -26.47 3.86 17.21
N ARG A 489 -27.75 3.50 17.03
CA ARG A 489 -28.15 2.28 16.32
C ARG A 489 -28.77 2.65 14.98
N ILE A 490 -28.22 2.07 13.92
CA ILE A 490 -28.64 2.25 12.53
C ILE A 490 -29.58 1.10 12.18
N ASN A 491 -30.81 1.42 11.83
CA ASN A 491 -31.77 0.46 11.30
C ASN A 491 -32.00 0.75 9.81
N LYS A 492 -31.79 -0.26 8.97
CA LYS A 492 -32.08 -0.21 7.53
C LYS A 492 -33.40 -0.91 7.24
N LYS A 493 -34.34 -0.18 6.62
CA LYS A 493 -35.56 -0.75 6.04
C LYS A 493 -35.24 -1.29 4.65
N ILE A 494 -35.54 -2.56 4.41
CA ILE A 494 -35.43 -3.15 3.08
C ILE A 494 -36.56 -2.61 2.20
N VAL A 495 -36.18 -2.14 1.02
CA VAL A 495 -37.09 -1.56 0.01
C VAL A 495 -37.08 -2.35 -1.31
N SER A 496 -36.14 -3.29 -1.49
CA SER A 496 -36.14 -4.19 -2.63
C SER A 496 -37.25 -5.22 -2.49
N LEU A 497 -38.14 -5.28 -3.49
CA LEU A 497 -39.21 -6.29 -3.55
C LEU A 497 -38.66 -7.71 -3.51
N THR A 498 -37.55 -7.96 -4.22
CA THR A 498 -36.90 -9.29 -4.26
C THR A 498 -36.37 -9.70 -2.89
N GLU A 499 -35.68 -8.79 -2.20
CA GLU A 499 -35.16 -9.06 -0.84
C GLU A 499 -36.28 -9.23 0.18
N LEU A 500 -37.35 -8.44 0.04
CA LEU A 500 -38.51 -8.47 0.93
C LEU A 500 -39.32 -9.76 0.74
N MET A 501 -39.50 -10.22 -0.50
CA MET A 501 -40.10 -11.53 -0.82
C MET A 501 -39.24 -12.70 -0.35
N ALA A 502 -37.91 -12.55 -0.38
CA ALA A 502 -36.97 -13.53 0.17
C ALA A 502 -36.89 -13.51 1.71
N GLY A 503 -37.66 -12.66 2.39
CA GLY A 503 -37.69 -12.55 3.85
C GLY A 503 -36.39 -12.04 4.47
N VAL A 504 -35.51 -11.43 3.67
CA VAL A 504 -34.22 -10.91 4.13
C VAL A 504 -34.51 -9.76 5.11
N LYS A 505 -33.76 -9.72 6.22
CA LYS A 505 -33.77 -8.62 7.18
C LYS A 505 -32.38 -7.99 7.24
N ALA A 506 -32.32 -6.67 7.17
CA ALA A 506 -31.06 -5.95 7.29
C ALA A 506 -30.66 -5.88 8.78
N PRO A 507 -29.46 -6.37 9.16
CA PRO A 507 -29.04 -6.37 10.55
C PRO A 507 -28.85 -4.93 11.08
N PRO A 508 -29.34 -4.61 12.29
CA PRO A 508 -29.06 -3.31 12.89
C PRO A 508 -27.55 -3.20 13.17
N ARG A 509 -26.99 -2.00 12.98
CA ARG A 509 -25.56 -1.73 13.22
C ARG A 509 -25.39 -0.65 14.29
N THR A 510 -24.35 -0.75 15.11
CA THR A 510 -24.03 0.28 16.11
C THR A 510 -22.81 1.08 15.69
N VAL A 511 -22.87 2.39 15.84
CA VAL A 511 -21.76 3.29 15.52
C VAL A 511 -21.60 4.33 16.62
N GLN A 512 -20.36 4.67 16.94
CA GLN A 512 -20.05 5.75 17.87
C GLN A 512 -19.59 7.00 17.11
N LEU A 513 -20.24 8.13 17.37
CA LEU A 513 -19.85 9.44 16.84
C LEU A 513 -19.03 10.18 17.90
N PHE A 514 -17.90 10.75 17.49
CA PHE A 514 -17.00 11.57 18.30
C PHE A 514 -16.89 12.95 17.66
N GLN A 515 -17.22 14.02 18.38
CA GLN A 515 -17.09 15.39 17.91
C GLN A 515 -16.02 16.13 18.71
N LEU A 516 -15.07 16.74 18.00
CA LEU A 516 -14.10 17.67 18.56
C LEU A 516 -14.66 19.10 18.53
N THR A 517 -14.68 19.76 19.68
CA THR A 517 -15.24 21.12 19.81
C THR A 517 -14.18 22.22 19.87
N CYS A 518 -12.91 21.87 20.09
CA CYS A 518 -11.78 22.80 20.20
C CYS A 518 -11.06 23.06 18.86
N TRP A 519 -11.75 22.94 17.73
CA TRP A 519 -11.22 23.32 16.41
C TRP A 519 -12.17 24.30 15.72
N PRO A 520 -12.13 25.60 16.10
CA PRO A 520 -13.02 26.63 15.54
C PRO A 520 -12.84 26.77 14.02
N MET A 521 -13.87 27.25 13.32
CA MET A 521 -13.76 27.56 11.88
C MET A 521 -12.72 28.68 11.65
N GLY A 522 -11.97 28.60 10.54
CA GLY A 522 -10.88 29.54 10.23
C GLY A 522 -9.54 29.26 10.91
N HIS A 523 -9.51 28.46 11.99
CA HIS A 523 -8.26 28.02 12.59
C HIS A 523 -7.64 26.86 11.81
N ARG A 524 -6.34 27.00 11.49
CA ARG A 524 -5.57 25.94 10.79
C ARG A 524 -5.24 24.75 11.69
N VAL A 525 -5.13 24.97 12.99
CA VAL A 525 -4.84 23.94 14.02
C VAL A 525 -5.82 24.07 15.18
N PRO A 526 -6.15 22.99 15.92
CA PRO A 526 -7.04 23.07 17.06
C PRO A 526 -6.41 23.90 18.19
N THR A 527 -7.25 24.43 19.08
CA THR A 527 -6.80 25.20 20.25
C THR A 527 -6.20 24.31 21.36
N SER A 528 -6.41 22.99 21.29
CA SER A 528 -5.89 22.00 22.24
C SER A 528 -5.43 20.74 21.51
N THR A 529 -4.12 20.49 21.47
CA THR A 529 -3.53 19.24 20.95
C THR A 529 -3.91 18.04 21.82
N ASN A 530 -3.91 18.21 23.14
CA ASN A 530 -4.25 17.15 24.09
C ASN A 530 -5.67 16.59 23.84
N SER A 531 -6.63 17.46 23.54
CA SER A 531 -8.01 17.03 23.25
C SER A 531 -8.12 16.24 21.93
N LEU A 532 -7.31 16.55 20.92
CA LEU A 532 -7.28 15.79 19.67
C LEU A 532 -6.64 14.41 19.87
N VAL A 533 -5.53 14.34 20.61
CA VAL A 533 -4.86 13.07 20.92
C VAL A 533 -5.75 12.17 21.80
N GLU A 534 -6.41 12.73 22.82
CA GLU A 534 -7.37 11.98 23.64
C GLU A 534 -8.52 11.43 22.78
N LEU A 535 -9.05 12.23 21.85
CA LEU A 535 -10.08 11.77 20.92
C LEU A 535 -9.60 10.59 20.07
N MET A 536 -8.38 10.66 19.51
CA MET A 536 -7.79 9.56 18.74
C MET A 536 -7.70 8.27 19.57
N ASN A 537 -7.25 8.37 20.82
CA ASN A 537 -7.21 7.22 21.75
C ASN A 537 -8.60 6.70 22.13
N MET A 538 -9.61 7.57 22.25
CA MET A 538 -10.98 7.15 22.49
C MET A 538 -11.57 6.37 21.30
N VAL A 539 -11.27 6.81 20.07
CA VAL A 539 -11.68 6.13 18.84
C VAL A 539 -11.01 4.75 18.77
N GLU A 540 -9.71 4.66 19.03
CA GLU A 540 -9.00 3.38 18.96
C GLU A 540 -9.47 2.39 20.04
N ARG A 541 -9.69 2.84 21.28
CA ARG A 541 -10.31 2.02 22.34
C ARG A 541 -11.74 1.57 22.01
N TRP A 542 -12.46 2.33 21.19
CA TRP A 542 -13.77 1.90 20.68
C TRP A 542 -13.60 0.79 19.65
N ARG A 543 -12.72 0.99 18.66
CA ARG A 543 -12.45 0.01 17.58
C ARG A 543 -11.94 -1.32 18.10
N GLN A 544 -11.18 -1.34 19.20
CA GLN A 544 -10.72 -2.58 19.84
C GLN A 544 -11.84 -3.37 20.54
N ARG A 545 -12.96 -2.71 20.91
CA ARG A 545 -14.09 -3.35 21.60
C ARG A 545 -15.19 -3.85 20.67
N ILE A 546 -15.22 -3.35 19.44
CA ILE A 546 -16.20 -3.73 18.43
C ILE A 546 -15.51 -4.44 17.27
N ASP A 547 -16.29 -5.02 16.36
CA ASP A 547 -15.72 -5.56 15.12
C ASP A 547 -15.01 -4.44 14.34
N TYR A 548 -13.84 -4.78 13.80
CA TYR A 548 -13.02 -3.82 13.07
C TYR A 548 -13.75 -3.33 11.81
N GLY A 549 -13.87 -2.00 11.69
CA GLY A 549 -14.46 -1.34 10.53
C GLY A 549 -13.83 0.03 10.29
N PRO A 550 -14.00 0.63 9.09
CA PRO A 550 -13.42 1.92 8.76
C PRO A 550 -13.92 3.06 9.66
N VAL A 551 -13.11 4.10 9.84
CA VAL A 551 -13.49 5.31 10.57
C VAL A 551 -13.83 6.42 9.58
N VAL A 552 -15.05 6.95 9.66
CA VAL A 552 -15.46 8.09 8.84
C VAL A 552 -14.98 9.38 9.47
N VAL A 553 -14.13 10.14 8.79
CA VAL A 553 -13.58 11.41 9.26
C VAL A 553 -14.22 12.56 8.51
N VAL A 554 -15.00 13.36 9.23
CA VAL A 554 -15.79 14.48 8.70
C VAL A 554 -15.16 15.80 9.14
N SER A 555 -14.96 16.70 8.18
CA SER A 555 -14.70 18.11 8.44
C SER A 555 -15.62 18.97 7.59
N HIS A 556 -15.56 20.29 7.76
CA HIS A 556 -16.43 21.22 7.02
C HIS A 556 -16.34 21.09 5.50
N ASP A 557 -15.20 20.64 4.98
CA ASP A 557 -14.85 20.57 3.56
C ASP A 557 -14.24 19.22 3.15
N GLY A 558 -13.94 18.33 4.11
CA GLY A 558 -13.32 17.03 3.84
C GLY A 558 -11.86 17.10 3.42
N ARG A 559 -11.13 18.16 3.86
CA ARG A 559 -9.75 18.47 3.41
C ARG A 559 -8.75 18.51 4.58
N GLY A 560 -8.22 19.69 4.91
CA GLY A 560 -7.07 19.89 5.79
C GLY A 560 -7.14 19.13 7.11
N ARG A 561 -8.23 19.31 7.88
CA ARG A 561 -8.40 18.68 9.21
C ARG A 561 -8.45 17.16 9.14
N CYS A 562 -9.16 16.63 8.15
CA CYS A 562 -9.23 15.18 7.93
C CYS A 562 -7.86 14.63 7.56
N GLY A 563 -7.11 15.36 6.72
CA GLY A 563 -5.74 15.01 6.35
C GLY A 563 -4.79 14.96 7.55
N VAL A 564 -4.87 15.95 8.45
CA VAL A 564 -4.10 15.98 9.70
C VAL A 564 -4.42 14.77 10.56
N TYR A 565 -5.71 14.45 10.75
CA TYR A 565 -6.15 13.31 11.56
C TYR A 565 -5.63 11.98 11.00
N CYS A 566 -5.83 11.72 9.71
CA CYS A 566 -5.42 10.45 9.09
C CYS A 566 -3.90 10.30 9.07
N SER A 567 -3.17 11.37 8.69
CA SER A 567 -1.69 11.30 8.60
C SER A 567 -1.06 11.11 9.98
N ALA A 568 -1.59 11.78 11.00
CA ALA A 568 -1.02 11.67 12.34
C ALA A 568 -1.34 10.32 13.00
N ASN A 569 -2.53 9.75 12.78
CA ASN A 569 -2.83 8.38 13.22
C ASN A 569 -1.91 7.35 12.56
N ALA A 570 -1.70 7.43 11.24
CA ALA A 570 -0.78 6.54 10.55
C ALA A 570 0.65 6.62 11.12
N CYS A 571 1.13 7.82 11.45
CA CYS A 571 2.42 7.99 12.13
C CYS A 571 2.42 7.44 13.56
N ILE A 572 1.34 7.64 14.33
CA ILE A 572 1.24 7.13 15.69
C ILE A 572 1.26 5.60 15.69
N GLU A 573 0.54 4.95 14.78
CA GLU A 573 0.59 3.50 14.59
C GLU A 573 2.01 3.02 14.26
N GLN A 574 2.70 3.70 13.34
CA GLN A 574 4.11 3.39 13.02
C GLN A 574 5.04 3.54 14.23
N VAL A 575 4.83 4.58 15.05
CA VAL A 575 5.56 4.80 16.31
C VAL A 575 5.33 3.66 17.29
N ILE A 576 4.08 3.21 17.44
CA ILE A 576 3.71 2.13 18.36
C ILE A 576 4.34 0.81 17.91
N GLN A 577 4.28 0.49 16.61
CA GLN A 577 4.73 -0.80 16.09
C GLN A 577 6.25 -0.90 15.94
N HIS A 578 6.92 0.16 15.48
CA HIS A 578 8.34 0.09 15.10
C HIS A 578 9.23 1.08 15.85
N GLY A 579 8.68 2.00 16.64
CA GLY A 579 9.49 3.02 17.31
C GLY A 579 10.15 4.01 16.34
N GLU A 580 9.56 4.20 15.16
CA GLU A 580 10.02 5.09 14.08
C GLU A 580 8.95 6.13 13.74
N VAL A 581 9.38 7.29 13.26
CA VAL A 581 8.52 8.38 12.82
C VAL A 581 8.79 8.71 11.36
N ASP A 582 7.74 8.69 10.52
CA ASP A 582 7.82 9.13 9.12
C ASP A 582 6.57 9.93 8.69
N VAL A 583 6.50 11.19 9.14
CA VAL A 583 5.38 12.09 8.78
C VAL A 583 5.39 12.44 7.30
N PHE A 584 6.56 12.51 6.66
CA PHE A 584 6.66 12.80 5.24
C PHE A 584 5.91 11.75 4.41
N GLN A 585 6.18 10.46 4.63
CA GLN A 585 5.51 9.39 3.90
C GLN A 585 4.05 9.27 4.26
N ALA A 586 3.67 9.43 5.53
CA ALA A 586 2.26 9.40 5.94
C ALA A 586 1.43 10.47 5.21
N VAL A 587 1.91 11.72 5.17
CA VAL A 587 1.22 12.82 4.47
C VAL A 587 1.18 12.56 2.96
N LYS A 588 2.25 12.03 2.38
CA LYS A 588 2.28 11.63 0.97
C LYS A 588 1.24 10.54 0.65
N THR A 589 1.13 9.50 1.48
CA THR A 589 0.14 8.42 1.36
C THR A 589 -1.29 8.95 1.44
N VAL A 590 -1.56 9.86 2.37
CA VAL A 590 -2.90 10.45 2.51
C VAL A 590 -3.25 11.31 1.30
N ARG A 591 -2.34 12.18 0.84
CA ARG A 591 -2.55 13.06 -0.32
C ARG A 591 -2.71 12.34 -1.66
N ARG A 592 -2.22 11.11 -1.76
CA ARG A 592 -2.43 10.24 -2.93
C ARG A 592 -3.90 10.00 -3.23
N HIS A 593 -4.73 9.86 -2.21
CA HIS A 593 -6.16 9.58 -2.34
C HIS A 593 -6.96 10.84 -2.64
N ARG A 594 -6.54 11.98 -2.08
CA ARG A 594 -7.13 13.30 -2.32
C ARG A 594 -6.05 14.38 -2.16
N PRO A 595 -5.66 15.08 -3.24
CA PRO A 595 -4.56 16.06 -3.25
C PRO A 595 -4.73 17.24 -2.29
N GLN A 596 -5.97 17.53 -1.88
CA GLN A 596 -6.32 18.63 -1.00
C GLN A 596 -6.17 18.28 0.49
N LEU A 597 -5.85 17.04 0.85
CA LEU A 597 -5.60 16.68 2.24
C LEU A 597 -4.30 17.35 2.73
N ILE A 598 -4.36 18.01 3.89
CA ILE A 598 -3.29 18.88 4.43
C ILE A 598 -2.99 20.04 3.47
N GLU A 599 -3.72 21.13 3.61
CA GLU A 599 -3.76 22.21 2.62
C GLU A 599 -2.56 23.15 2.70
N ASN A 600 -1.86 23.16 3.83
CA ASN A 600 -0.82 24.13 4.07
C ASN A 600 0.30 23.61 4.98
N MET A 601 1.37 24.39 5.01
CA MET A 601 2.55 24.10 5.82
C MET A 601 2.27 24.07 7.32
N THR A 602 1.37 24.91 7.82
CA THR A 602 1.03 24.91 9.25
C THR A 602 0.43 23.58 9.67
N GLU A 603 -0.47 23.01 8.86
CA GLU A 603 -1.06 21.68 9.09
C GLU A 603 0.00 20.57 9.00
N TYR A 604 0.90 20.63 8.02
CA TYR A 604 1.99 19.65 7.88
C TYR A 604 2.92 19.64 9.10
N LYS A 605 3.36 20.82 9.56
CA LYS A 605 4.16 20.94 10.79
C LYS A 605 3.38 20.41 12.00
N TYR A 606 2.08 20.71 12.06
CA TYR A 606 1.24 20.28 13.17
C TYR A 606 1.10 18.77 13.28
N CYS A 607 1.21 18.00 12.17
CA CYS A 607 1.31 16.54 12.25
C CYS A 607 2.52 16.08 13.09
N TYR A 608 3.69 16.73 12.94
CA TYR A 608 4.84 16.45 13.79
C TYR A 608 4.60 16.83 15.25
N ASP A 609 3.99 17.99 15.50
CA ASP A 609 3.68 18.44 16.86
C ASP A 609 2.70 17.49 17.57
N LEU A 610 1.74 16.92 16.83
CA LEU A 610 0.77 15.95 17.33
C LEU A 610 1.45 14.62 17.69
N VAL A 611 2.31 14.10 16.81
CA VAL A 611 3.10 12.87 17.10
C VAL A 611 4.01 13.08 18.30
N LEU A 612 4.69 14.23 18.41
CA LEU A 612 5.51 14.56 19.58
C LEU A 612 4.67 14.58 20.87
N HIS A 613 3.49 15.21 20.83
CA HIS A 613 2.60 15.27 21.98
C HIS A 613 2.14 13.87 22.42
N TYR A 614 1.80 13.00 21.46
CA TYR A 614 1.45 11.61 21.73
C TYR A 614 2.60 10.85 22.43
N VAL A 615 3.82 10.93 21.86
CA VAL A 615 5.00 10.25 22.41
C VAL A 615 5.29 10.71 23.85
N LEU A 616 5.25 12.02 24.10
CA LEU A 616 5.59 12.57 25.41
C LEU A 616 4.56 12.21 26.50
N HIS A 617 3.27 12.24 26.16
CA HIS A 617 2.20 12.17 27.16
C HIS A 617 1.51 10.82 27.28
N TYR A 618 1.52 9.98 26.24
CA TYR A 618 0.79 8.71 26.21
C TYR A 618 1.73 7.52 26.13
N LEU A 619 2.62 7.47 25.14
CA LEU A 619 3.53 6.33 24.97
C LEU A 619 4.44 6.11 26.21
N ASN A 620 4.99 7.20 26.75
CA ASN A 620 5.85 7.12 27.94
C ASN A 620 5.08 6.83 29.24
N LYS A 621 3.77 7.06 29.29
CA LYS A 621 2.94 6.69 30.46
C LYS A 621 2.60 5.21 30.43
N ASP A 622 2.17 4.70 29.28
CA ASP A 622 1.84 3.28 29.12
C ASP A 622 3.06 2.37 29.41
N GLN A 623 4.27 2.82 29.07
CA GLN A 623 5.50 2.10 29.43
C GLN A 623 5.85 2.15 30.92
N LYS A 624 5.43 3.20 31.64
CA LYS A 624 5.61 3.32 33.09
C LYS A 624 4.56 2.57 33.89
N GLU A 625 3.36 2.39 33.33
CA GLU A 625 2.29 1.59 33.95
C GLU A 625 2.46 0.09 33.70
N LYS A 626 3.21 -0.32 32.67
CA LYS A 626 3.57 -1.72 32.37
C LYS A 626 4.87 -2.22 33.02
N LYS A 627 5.64 -1.33 33.66
CA LYS A 627 6.83 -1.66 34.47
C LYS A 627 6.45 -1.61 35.94
#